data_AF-A0A8D3Y439-F1
#
_entry.id   AF-A0A8D3Y439-F1
#
_cell.length_a   1.000
_cell.length_b   1.000
_cell.length_c   1.000
_cell.angle_alpha   90.00
_cell.angle_beta   90.00
_cell.angle_gamma   90.00
#
_symmetry.space_group_name_H-M   'P 1'
#
loop_
_entity.id
_entity.type
_entity.pdbx_description
1 polymer ?
#
loop_
_entity_poly.entity_id
_entity_poly.type
_entity_poly.pdbx_seq_one_letter_code
_entity_poly.pdbx_strand_id
1 'polypeptide(L)'
;MEQQRLGHSQRLEEIQIAADVAESQALYSYANHPSNSPWVEALQASVRPVITYAFFLVFAVVKVSALFTLLETDGITLAAALQATWDEETQALFAAVMSFWFGSRQISKMRRGG
;
A
#
# COMPACT_ATOMS: atom_id res chain seq x y z
N MET A 1 37.16 -13.96 -19.41
CA MET A 1 37.24 -13.58 -17.98
C MET A 1 36.06 -12.73 -17.50
N GLU A 2 35.34 -12.01 -18.37
CA GLU A 2 34.18 -11.20 -17.95
C GLU A 2 32.92 -12.02 -17.61
N GLN A 3 32.62 -13.11 -18.33
CA GLN A 3 31.45 -13.95 -18.05
C GLN A 3 31.47 -14.57 -16.64
N GLN A 4 32.66 -14.92 -16.11
CA GLN A 4 32.80 -15.44 -14.75
C GLN A 4 32.55 -14.35 -13.69
N ARG A 5 32.87 -13.09 -13.99
CA ARG A 5 32.61 -11.95 -13.08
C ARG A 5 31.12 -11.61 -13.03
N LEU A 6 30.45 -11.64 -14.19
CA LEU A 6 29.00 -11.43 -14.30
C LEU A 6 28.20 -12.50 -13.55
N GLY A 7 28.60 -13.77 -13.67
CA GLY A 7 27.97 -14.86 -12.90
C GLY A 7 28.23 -14.76 -11.39
N HIS A 8 29.39 -14.23 -10.98
CA HIS A 8 29.71 -14.02 -9.58
C HIS A 8 28.88 -12.89 -8.96
N SER A 9 28.70 -11.77 -9.67
CA SER A 9 27.85 -10.66 -9.18
C SER A 9 26.38 -11.07 -9.07
N GLN A 10 25.86 -11.86 -10.01
CA GLN A 10 24.48 -12.38 -9.95
C GLN A 10 24.26 -13.28 -8.73
N ARG A 11 25.24 -14.16 -8.42
CA ARG A 11 25.17 -15.03 -7.24
C ARG A 11 25.24 -14.23 -5.93
N LEU A 12 26.03 -13.16 -5.88
CA LEU A 12 26.07 -12.26 -4.72
C LEU A 12 24.74 -11.55 -4.51
N GLU A 13 24.13 -11.05 -5.59
CA GLU A 13 22.82 -10.41 -5.56
C GLU A 13 21.72 -11.39 -5.09
N GLU A 14 21.72 -12.62 -5.60
CA GLU A 14 20.80 -13.68 -5.16
C GLU A 14 20.97 -14.00 -3.66
N ILE A 15 22.21 -14.12 -3.17
CA ILE A 15 22.49 -14.36 -1.75
C ILE A 15 21.97 -13.20 -0.88
N GLN A 16 22.15 -11.96 -1.33
CA GLN A 16 21.65 -10.78 -0.62
C GLN A 16 20.12 -10.74 -0.56
N ILE A 17 19.45 -11.00 -1.68
CA ILE A 17 17.99 -11.06 -1.74
C ILE A 17 17.48 -12.19 -0.83
N ALA A 18 18.13 -13.35 -0.84
CA ALA A 18 17.77 -14.47 0.02
C ALA A 18 17.95 -14.15 1.50
N ALA A 19 19.02 -13.44 1.87
CA ALA A 19 19.28 -13.00 3.24
C ALA A 19 18.23 -11.99 3.73
N ASP A 20 17.88 -10.99 2.90
CA ASP A 20 16.86 -9.97 3.23
C ASP A 20 15.46 -10.59 3.39
N VAL A 21 15.14 -11.57 2.55
CA VAL A 21 13.89 -12.35 2.67
C VAL A 21 13.88 -13.21 3.94
N ALA A 22 15.00 -13.80 4.32
CA ALA A 22 15.11 -14.58 5.56
C ALA A 22 15.02 -13.69 6.80
N GLU A 23 15.67 -12.53 6.80
CA GLU A 23 15.58 -11.53 7.86
C GLU A 23 14.15 -11.01 8.02
N SER A 24 13.51 -10.62 6.91
CA SER A 24 12.10 -10.21 6.90
C SER A 24 11.19 -11.31 7.47
N GLN A 25 11.36 -12.56 7.06
CA GLN A 25 10.59 -13.70 7.58
C GLN A 25 10.82 -13.92 9.08
N ALA A 26 12.06 -13.81 9.56
CA ALA A 26 12.38 -13.92 10.98
C ALA A 26 11.69 -12.82 11.79
N LEU A 27 11.72 -11.57 11.31
CA LEU A 27 11.01 -10.45 11.93
C LEU A 27 9.50 -10.66 11.99
N TYR A 28 8.88 -11.16 10.91
CA TYR A 28 7.44 -11.49 10.90
C TYR A 28 7.10 -12.63 11.85
N SER A 29 7.94 -13.66 11.95
CA SER A 29 7.72 -14.79 12.84
C SER A 29 7.79 -14.41 14.32
N TYR A 30 8.66 -13.46 14.67
CA TYR A 30 8.77 -12.93 16.03
C TYR A 30 7.63 -11.96 16.37
N ALA A 31 7.22 -11.10 15.43
CA ALA A 31 6.15 -10.13 15.64
C ALA A 31 4.75 -10.78 15.77
N ASN A 32 4.54 -11.94 15.15
CA ASN A 32 3.28 -12.69 15.20
C ASN A 32 3.26 -13.75 16.31
N HIS A 33 3.93 -13.52 17.44
CA HIS A 33 3.87 -14.44 18.57
C HIS A 33 2.41 -14.56 19.06
N PRO A 34 1.76 -15.74 18.95
CA PRO A 34 0.35 -15.88 19.30
C PRO A 34 0.15 -15.58 20.78
N SER A 35 -0.83 -14.73 21.06
CA SER A 35 -1.27 -14.44 22.41
C SER A 35 -2.21 -15.55 22.83
N ASN A 36 -2.05 -16.13 24.02
CA ASN A 36 -2.91 -17.23 24.52
C ASN A 36 -4.41 -16.85 24.70
N SER A 37 -4.85 -15.69 24.19
CA SER A 37 -6.24 -15.23 24.23
C SER A 37 -6.79 -14.94 22.83
N PRO A 38 -7.78 -15.71 22.35
CA PRO A 38 -8.43 -15.52 21.04
C PRO A 38 -9.00 -14.11 20.82
N TRP A 39 -9.37 -13.42 21.90
CA TRP A 39 -9.93 -12.06 21.84
C TRP A 39 -8.85 -11.01 21.53
N VAL A 40 -7.64 -11.21 22.05
CA VAL A 40 -6.50 -10.30 21.82
C VAL A 40 -5.99 -10.47 20.38
N GLU A 41 -5.95 -11.70 19.87
CA GLU A 41 -5.57 -11.98 18.49
C GLU A 41 -6.59 -11.40 17.50
N ALA A 42 -7.89 -11.55 17.76
CA ALA A 42 -8.94 -10.94 16.94
C ALA A 42 -8.84 -9.40 16.93
N LEU A 43 -8.58 -8.79 18.10
CA LEU A 43 -8.40 -7.35 18.19
C LEU A 43 -7.18 -6.89 17.39
N GLN A 44 -6.02 -7.53 17.58
CA GLN A 44 -4.78 -7.20 16.84
C GLN A 44 -4.93 -7.39 15.34
N ALA A 45 -5.57 -8.49 14.91
CA ALA A 45 -5.86 -8.75 13.50
C ALA A 45 -6.79 -7.67 12.89
N SER A 46 -7.72 -7.13 13.68
CA SER A 46 -8.64 -6.08 13.23
C SER A 46 -8.03 -4.66 13.17
N VAL A 47 -6.96 -4.38 13.92
CA VAL A 47 -6.35 -3.04 13.94
C VAL A 47 -5.91 -2.61 12.53
N ARG A 48 -5.35 -3.54 11.75
CA ARG A 48 -4.89 -3.27 10.39
C ARG A 48 -6.02 -2.77 9.47
N PRO A 49 -7.15 -3.50 9.29
CA PRO A 49 -8.26 -3.00 8.49
C PRO A 49 -8.95 -1.77 9.09
N VAL A 50 -9.12 -1.70 10.42
CA VAL A 50 -9.80 -0.56 11.08
C VAL A 50 -9.07 0.75 10.80
N ILE A 51 -7.75 0.78 10.97
CA ILE A 51 -6.95 1.98 10.70
C ILE A 51 -7.06 2.36 9.21
N THR A 52 -6.97 1.39 8.30
CA THR A 52 -7.10 1.64 6.86
C THR A 52 -8.44 2.28 6.51
N TYR A 53 -9.55 1.75 7.03
CA TYR A 53 -10.87 2.32 6.76
C TYR A 53 -11.07 3.68 7.44
N ALA A 54 -10.57 3.88 8.65
CA ALA A 54 -10.70 5.16 9.36
C ALA A 54 -10.01 6.31 8.60
N PHE A 55 -8.77 6.10 8.15
CA PHE A 55 -8.06 7.12 7.37
C PHE A 55 -8.73 7.39 6.02
N PHE A 56 -9.20 6.35 5.34
CA PHE A 56 -9.93 6.52 4.08
C PHE A 56 -11.27 7.26 4.29
N LEU A 57 -11.98 6.96 5.37
CA LEU A 57 -13.24 7.63 5.70
C LEU A 57 -13.04 9.11 5.99
N VAL A 58 -12.01 9.47 6.78
CA VAL A 58 -11.66 10.89 7.00
C VAL A 58 -11.34 11.58 5.67
N PHE A 59 -10.53 10.96 4.82
CA PHE A 59 -10.22 11.50 3.49
C PHE A 59 -11.48 11.70 2.64
N ALA A 60 -12.38 10.71 2.59
CA ALA A 60 -13.63 10.79 1.85
C ALA A 60 -14.54 11.92 2.37
N VAL A 61 -14.67 12.05 3.70
CA VAL A 61 -15.44 13.14 4.32
C VAL A 61 -14.85 14.50 3.93
N VAL A 62 -13.53 14.68 4.01
CA VAL A 62 -12.88 15.94 3.63
C VAL A 62 -13.13 16.28 2.15
N LYS A 63 -12.98 15.30 1.24
CA LYS A 63 -13.22 15.52 -0.19
C LYS A 63 -14.70 15.82 -0.51
N VAL A 64 -15.62 15.14 0.18
CA VAL A 64 -17.06 15.42 0.05
C VAL A 64 -17.39 16.81 0.58
N SER A 65 -16.87 17.20 1.75
CA SER A 65 -17.04 18.54 2.30
C SER A 65 -16.49 19.63 1.37
N ALA A 66 -15.31 19.42 0.79
CA ALA A 66 -14.71 20.34 -0.19
C ALA A 66 -15.59 20.51 -1.43
N LEU A 67 -16.12 19.40 -1.97
CA LEU A 67 -17.04 19.44 -3.10
C LEU A 67 -18.34 20.20 -2.76
N PHE A 68 -18.92 19.93 -1.58
CA PHE A 68 -20.10 20.63 -1.12
C PHE A 68 -19.87 22.13 -0.94
N THR A 69 -18.73 22.55 -0.37
CA THR A 69 -18.41 23.98 -0.24
C THR A 69 -18.27 24.67 -1.58
N LEU A 70 -17.67 24.01 -2.57
CA LEU A 70 -17.54 24.58 -3.92
C LEU A 70 -18.91 24.75 -4.60
N LEU A 71 -19.82 23.80 -4.40
CA LEU A 71 -21.15 23.84 -4.99
C LEU A 71 -22.08 24.84 -4.32
N GLU A 72 -22.17 24.81 -2.98
CA GLU A 72 -23.15 25.56 -2.20
C GLU A 72 -22.65 26.95 -1.81
N THR A 73 -21.38 27.07 -1.44
CA THR A 73 -20.81 28.35 -0.95
C THR A 73 -20.26 29.18 -2.10
N ASP A 74 -19.46 28.57 -2.97
CA ASP A 74 -18.80 29.28 -4.07
C ASP A 74 -19.66 29.34 -5.34
N GLY A 75 -20.74 28.55 -5.39
CA GLY A 75 -21.72 28.56 -6.47
C GLY A 75 -21.16 28.12 -7.83
N ILE A 76 -20.03 27.41 -7.85
CA ILE A 76 -19.43 26.95 -9.10
C ILE A 76 -20.14 25.70 -9.61
N THR A 77 -20.14 25.53 -10.93
CA THR A 77 -20.79 24.36 -11.55
C THR A 77 -20.16 23.05 -11.07
N LEU A 78 -20.96 21.97 -11.02
CA LEU A 78 -20.49 20.63 -10.66
C LEU A 78 -19.28 20.19 -11.48
N ALA A 79 -19.26 20.48 -12.78
CA ALA A 79 -18.13 20.16 -13.64
C ALA A 79 -16.83 20.85 -13.19
N ALA A 80 -16.89 22.13 -12.84
CA ALA A 80 -15.74 22.88 -12.34
C ALA A 80 -15.33 22.40 -10.93
N ALA A 81 -16.30 22.14 -10.05
CA ALA A 81 -16.04 21.67 -8.69
C ALA A 81 -15.38 20.28 -8.66
N LEU A 82 -15.80 19.38 -9.56
CA LEU A 82 -15.16 18.07 -9.74
C LEU A 82 -13.73 18.20 -10.24
N GLN A 83 -13.46 19.08 -11.21
CA GLN A 83 -12.09 19.33 -11.68
C GLN A 83 -11.21 19.91 -10.58
N ALA A 84 -11.74 20.84 -9.78
CA ALA A 84 -11.02 21.43 -8.66
C ALA A 84 -10.74 20.43 -7.52
N THR A 85 -11.68 19.52 -7.25
CA THR A 85 -11.54 18.52 -6.18
C THR A 85 -10.70 17.31 -6.63
N TRP A 86 -10.64 17.05 -7.94
CA TRP A 86 -9.81 16.03 -8.59
C TRP A 86 -8.43 16.57 -8.98
N ASP A 87 -7.76 17.20 -8.02
CA ASP A 87 -6.43 17.79 -8.14
C ASP A 87 -5.31 16.74 -8.39
N GLU A 88 -4.13 17.23 -8.75
CA GLU A 88 -2.95 16.40 -9.05
C GLU A 88 -2.50 15.55 -7.86
N GLU A 89 -2.59 16.08 -6.64
CA GLU A 89 -2.24 15.33 -5.42
C GLU A 89 -3.17 14.13 -5.23
N THR A 90 -4.47 14.30 -5.49
CA THR A 90 -5.49 13.26 -5.41
C THR A 90 -5.31 12.20 -6.49
N GLN A 91 -4.97 12.63 -7.69
CA GLN A 91 -4.64 11.73 -8.80
C GLN A 91 -3.39 10.91 -8.48
N ALA A 92 -2.35 11.54 -7.92
CA ALA A 92 -1.13 10.86 -7.50
C ALA A 92 -1.40 9.84 -6.39
N LEU A 93 -2.19 10.20 -5.38
CA LEU A 93 -2.63 9.28 -4.33
C LEU A 93 -3.43 8.11 -4.91
N PHE A 94 -4.37 8.37 -5.81
CA PHE A 94 -5.14 7.32 -6.48
C PHE A 94 -4.23 6.39 -7.30
N ALA A 95 -3.31 6.94 -8.08
CA ALA A 95 -2.35 6.17 -8.85
C ALA A 95 -1.44 5.31 -7.95
N ALA A 96 -1.02 5.83 -6.80
CA ALA A 96 -0.24 5.09 -5.81
C ALA A 96 -1.04 3.91 -5.22
N VAL A 97 -2.30 4.13 -4.84
CA VAL A 97 -3.18 3.07 -4.33
C VAL A 97 -3.42 1.99 -5.39
N MET A 98 -3.70 2.39 -6.63
CA MET A 98 -3.86 1.47 -7.74
C MET A 98 -2.58 0.68 -8.01
N SER A 99 -1.43 1.34 -8.01
CA SER A 99 -0.12 0.69 -8.16
C SER A 99 0.16 -0.29 -7.04
N PHE A 100 -0.22 0.02 -5.80
CA PHE A 100 -0.10 -0.90 -4.68
C PHE A 100 -0.99 -2.13 -4.85
N TRP A 101 -2.27 -1.95 -5.21
CA TRP A 101 -3.24 -3.06 -5.34
C TRP A 101 -2.93 -3.97 -6.53
N PHE A 102 -2.60 -3.39 -7.68
CA PHE A 102 -2.31 -4.14 -8.90
C PHE A 102 -0.84 -4.56 -9.00
N GLY A 103 0.11 -3.76 -8.51
CA GLY A 103 1.53 -4.06 -8.54
C GLY A 103 1.93 -5.19 -7.59
N SER A 104 1.39 -5.22 -6.37
CA SER A 104 1.65 -6.34 -5.43
C SER A 104 1.13 -7.68 -5.95
N ARG A 105 -0.01 -7.67 -6.66
CA ARG A 105 -0.61 -8.86 -7.29
C ARG A 105 0.20 -9.36 -8.49
N GLN A 106 0.74 -8.44 -9.30
CA GLN A 106 1.64 -8.77 -10.41
C GLN A 106 2.94 -9.42 -9.91
N ILE A 107 3.58 -8.81 -8.89
CA ILE A 107 4.81 -9.33 -8.27
C ILE A 107 4.59 -10.71 -7.63
N SER A 108 3.45 -10.91 -6.96
CA SER A 108 3.08 -12.20 -6.36
C SER A 108 2.86 -13.32 -7.38
N LYS A 109 2.46 -12.98 -8.61
CA LYS A 109 2.28 -13.94 -9.72
C LYS A 109 3.62 -14.29 -10.37
N MET A 110 4.51 -13.32 -10.55
CA MET A 110 5.87 -13.54 -11.05
C MET A 110 6.67 -14.47 -10.14
N ARG A 111 6.55 -14.32 -8.81
CA ARG A 111 7.25 -15.17 -7.83
C ARG A 111 6.74 -16.63 -7.77
N ARG A 112 5.55 -16.94 -8.30
CA ARG A 112 5.01 -18.32 -8.34
C ARG A 112 5.22 -19.01 -9.69
N GLY A 113 5.70 -18.28 -10.70
CA GLY A 113 5.87 -18.77 -12.08
C GLY A 113 7.32 -18.95 -12.53
N GLY A 114 8.27 -18.95 -11.60
CA GLY A 114 9.69 -19.24 -11.82
C GLY A 114 10.13 -20.42 -10.98
#